data_AF-D4F7K4-F1
#
_entry.id   AF-D4F7K4-F1
#
_cell.length_a   1.000
_cell.length_b   1.000
_cell.length_c   1.000
_cell.angle_alpha   90.00
_cell.angle_beta   90.00
_cell.angle_gamma   90.00
#
_symmetry.space_group_name_H-M   'P 1'
#
loop_
_entity.id
_entity.type
_entity.pdbx_description
1 polymer ?
#
loop_
_entity_poly.entity_id
_entity_poly.type
_entity_poly.pdbx_seq_one_letter_code
_entity_poly.pdbx_strand_id
1 'polypeptide(L)' 'ALYIDGRRQPYHGTIGFVSPTAEFTPKSVETPDLRTSLVYRLRVIVDDADDALRQGMPVTLRFPTTPAQR' A
#
# COMPACT_ATOMS: atom_id res chain seq x y z
N ALA A 1 4.59 7.63 -4.32
CA ALA A 1 5.23 8.23 -3.12
C ALA A 1 4.84 7.43 -1.89
N LEU A 2 5.81 7.11 -1.03
CA LEU A 2 5.64 6.36 0.21
C LEU A 2 5.81 7.30 1.41
N TYR A 3 4.89 7.26 2.36
CA TYR A 3 4.88 8.10 3.56
C TYR A 3 4.93 7.23 4.81
N ILE A 4 5.65 7.70 5.82
CA ILE A 4 5.66 7.14 7.17
C ILE A 4 5.26 8.23 8.16
N ASP A 5 4.62 7.82 9.25
CA ASP A 5 4.25 8.75 10.31
C ASP A 5 5.53 9.32 10.95
N GLY A 6 5.60 10.65 11.05
CA GLY A 6 6.75 11.36 11.64
C GLY A 6 7.82 11.84 10.64
N ARG A 7 7.73 11.51 9.35
CA ARG A 7 8.63 12.05 8.31
C ARG A 7 7.89 13.04 7.41
N ARG A 8 8.47 14.24 7.20
CA ARG A 8 7.89 15.27 6.33
C ARG A 8 8.11 15.00 4.84
N GLN A 9 9.23 14.36 4.48
CA GLN A 9 9.60 14.08 3.10
C GLN A 9 9.19 12.65 2.74
N PRO A 10 8.43 12.43 1.65
CA PRO A 10 8.11 11.08 1.21
C PRO A 10 9.34 10.37 0.67
N TYR A 11 9.30 9.05 0.71
CA TYR A 11 10.21 8.20 -0.04
C TYR A 11 9.70 7.99 -1.46
N HIS A 12 10.64 7.78 -2.37
CA HIS A 12 10.40 7.35 -3.74
C HIS A 12 10.46 5.83 -3.82
N GLY A 13 9.64 5.28 -4.70
CA GLY A 13 9.62 3.85 -4.86
C GLY A 13 8.76 3.42 -6.03
N THR A 14 9.07 2.22 -6.50
CA THR A 14 8.47 1.59 -7.67
C THR A 14 7.77 0.30 -7.25
N ILE A 15 6.64 -0.01 -7.89
CA ILE A 15 5.95 -1.29 -7.67
C ILE A 15 6.78 -2.39 -8.36
N GLY A 16 7.38 -3.27 -7.56
CA GLY A 16 8.14 -4.41 -8.07
C GLY A 16 7.26 -5.62 -8.37
N PHE A 17 6.12 -5.76 -7.69
CA PHE A 17 5.20 -6.89 -7.88
C PHE A 17 3.79 -6.58 -7.38
N VAL A 18 2.79 -7.09 -8.12
CA VAL A 18 1.38 -7.12 -7.71
C VAL A 18 0.94 -8.58 -7.70
N SER A 19 0.41 -9.05 -6.57
CA SER A 19 -0.14 -10.41 -6.49
C SER A 19 -1.33 -10.55 -7.45
N PRO A 20 -1.40 -11.62 -8.27
CA PRO A 20 -2.59 -11.89 -9.09
C PRO A 20 -3.75 -12.44 -8.25
N THR A 21 -3.44 -12.96 -7.07
CA THR A 21 -4.41 -13.52 -6.13
C THR A 21 -4.80 -12.47 -5.11
N ALA A 22 -6.09 -12.21 -5.01
CA ALA A 22 -6.66 -11.42 -3.92
C ALA A 22 -6.70 -12.24 -2.63
N GLU A 23 -6.38 -11.61 -1.53
CA GLU A 23 -6.59 -12.13 -0.19
C GLU A 23 -7.89 -11.51 0.36
N PHE A 24 -8.72 -12.32 1.01
CA PHE A 24 -9.87 -11.80 1.73
C PHE A 24 -9.39 -11.16 3.03
N THR A 25 -9.79 -9.92 3.30
CA THR A 25 -9.61 -9.38 4.65
C THR A 25 -10.58 -10.09 5.59
N PRO A 26 -10.12 -10.82 6.62
CA PRO A 26 -11.02 -11.37 7.60
C PRO A 26 -11.50 -10.22 8.50
N LYS A 27 -12.81 -10.02 8.58
CA LYS A 27 -13.42 -9.38 9.75
C LYS A 27 -14.63 -10.20 10.18
N SER A 28 -14.60 -10.72 11.41
CA SER A 28 -15.80 -11.10 12.14
C SER A 28 -16.53 -9.84 12.58
N VAL A 29 -17.16 -9.12 11.65
CA VAL A 29 -18.15 -8.09 11.99
C VAL A 29 -19.28 -8.19 10.98
N GLU A 30 -20.42 -8.61 11.48
CA GLU A 30 -21.67 -8.93 10.80
C GLU A 30 -22.37 -7.67 10.30
N THR A 31 -21.77 -7.01 9.31
CA THR A 31 -22.42 -5.92 8.55
C THR A 31 -22.41 -6.29 7.07
N PRO A 32 -23.53 -6.13 6.33
CA PRO A 32 -23.62 -6.52 4.91
C PRO A 32 -22.57 -5.85 4.02
N ASP A 33 -22.17 -4.63 4.36
CA ASP A 33 -21.31 -3.76 3.54
C ASP A 33 -19.83 -4.16 3.53
N LEU A 34 -19.38 -4.97 4.49
CA LEU A 34 -17.94 -5.27 4.67
C LEU A 34 -17.44 -6.52 3.93
N ARG A 35 -18.32 -7.29 3.25
CA ARG A 35 -18.02 -8.66 2.78
C ARG A 35 -17.23 -8.79 1.49
N THR A 36 -16.87 -7.71 0.80
CA THR A 36 -16.20 -7.82 -0.52
C THR A 36 -15.04 -6.84 -0.70
N SER A 37 -14.25 -6.61 0.36
CA SER A 37 -12.93 -5.99 0.19
C SER A 37 -11.91 -7.06 -0.21
N LEU A 38 -11.58 -7.10 -1.51
CA LEU A 38 -10.43 -7.86 -2.01
C LEU A 38 -9.16 -7.04 -1.73
N VAL A 39 -8.22 -7.56 -0.97
CA VAL A 39 -6.90 -6.94 -0.81
C VAL A 39 -5.86 -7.66 -1.63
N TYR A 40 -5.03 -6.90 -2.33
CA TYR A 40 -3.94 -7.44 -3.13
C TYR A 40 -2.62 -7.10 -2.45
N ARG A 41 -1.77 -8.11 -2.30
CA ARG A 41 -0.41 -7.90 -1.81
C ARG A 41 0.42 -7.20 -2.88
N LEU A 42 1.09 -6.13 -2.47
CA LEU A 42 2.00 -5.35 -3.28
C LEU A 42 3.42 -5.44 -2.71
N ARG A 43 4.42 -5.57 -3.59
CA ARG A 43 5.82 -5.35 -3.23
C ARG A 43 6.26 -4.02 -3.82
N VAL A 44 6.69 -3.12 -2.96
CA VAL A 44 7.26 -1.83 -3.36
C VAL A 44 8.76 -1.85 -3.07
N ILE A 45 9.55 -1.42 -4.05
CA ILE A 45 10.98 -1.19 -3.93
C ILE A 45 11.16 0.29 -3.60
N VAL A 46 11.85 0.59 -2.51
CA VAL A 46 12.11 1.96 -2.06
C VAL A 46 13.49 2.37 -2.55
N ASP A 47 13.56 3.47 -3.29
CA ASP A 47 14.78 3.90 -3.98
C ASP A 47 15.72 4.70 -3.05
N ASP A 48 15.17 5.39 -2.07
CA ASP A 48 15.85 6.32 -1.16
C ASP A 48 15.66 5.93 0.33
N ALA A 49 15.74 4.63 0.64
CA ALA A 49 15.58 4.11 1.99
C ALA A 49 16.71 4.54 2.95
N ASP A 50 16.34 4.81 4.21
CA ASP A 50 17.26 5.17 5.29
C ASP A 50 16.82 4.56 6.64
N ASP A 51 17.59 4.79 7.71
CA ASP A 51 17.38 4.20 9.05
C ASP A 51 16.04 4.59 9.72
N ALA A 52 15.34 5.59 9.16
CA ALA A 52 14.02 5.98 9.64
C ALA A 52 12.91 5.05 9.14
N LEU A 53 13.13 4.30 8.05
CA LEU A 53 12.19 3.30 7.55
C LEU A 53 12.49 1.93 8.14
N ARG A 54 11.77 1.55 9.21
CA ARG A 54 11.99 0.27 9.90
C ARG A 54 10.94 -0.76 9.51
N GLN A 55 11.35 -2.03 9.55
CA GLN A 55 10.44 -3.14 9.33
C GLN A 55 9.30 -3.15 10.36
N GLY A 56 8.09 -3.45 9.91
CA GLY A 56 6.88 -3.47 10.74
C GLY A 56 6.21 -2.11 10.91
N MET A 57 6.84 -1.02 10.45
CA MET A 57 6.19 0.29 10.44
C MET A 57 5.04 0.31 9.42
N PRO A 58 3.87 0.83 9.78
CA PRO A 58 2.83 1.12 8.81
C PRO A 58 3.31 2.20 7.85
N VAL A 59 2.92 2.06 6.59
CA VAL A 59 3.27 3.01 5.53
C VAL A 59 2.03 3.36 4.73
N THR A 60 1.98 4.61 4.25
CA THR A 60 0.92 5.06 3.35
C THR A 60 1.49 5.24 1.95
N LEU A 61 0.91 4.56 0.97
CA LEU A 61 1.27 4.70 -0.44
C LEU A 61 0.30 5.65 -1.14
N ARG A 62 0.84 6.61 -1.90
CA ARG A 62 0.06 7.43 -2.85
C ARG A 62 0.53 7.14 -4.27
N PHE A 63 -0.41 6.73 -5.10
CA PHE A 63 -0.20 6.52 -6.53
C PHE A 63 -0.54 7.80 -7.30
N PRO A 64 0.21 8.12 -8.37
CA PRO A 64 -0.22 9.15 -9.30
C PRO A 64 -1.54 8.70 -9.94
N THR A 65 -2.53 9.57 -9.96
CA THR A 65 -3.75 9.35 -10.74
C THR A 65 -3.38 9.48 -12.21
N THR A 66 -3.25 8.34 -12.90
CA THR A 66 -3.29 8.35 -14.37
C THR A 66 -4.73 8.67 -14.77
N PRO A 67 -5.00 9.73 -15.57
CA PRO A 67 -6.34 9.96 -16.08
C PRO A 67 -6.78 8.72 -16.85
N ALA A 68 -7.99 8.24 -16.57
CA ALA A 68 -8.55 7.06 -17.22
C ALA A 68 -8.47 7.24 -18.74
N GLN A 69 -7.70 6.38 -19.39
CA GLN A 69 -7.59 6.36 -20.84
C GLN A 69 -8.93 5.86 -21.38
N ARG A 70 -9.72 6.80 -21.93
CA ARG A 70 -11.03 6.57 -22.53
C ARG A 70 -10.93 5.76 -23.81
#